data_AF-A0A943RPV0-F1
#
_entry.id   AF-A0A943RPV0-F1
#
_cell.length_a   1.000
_cell.length_b   1.000
_cell.length_c   1.000
_cell.angle_alpha   90.00
_cell.angle_beta   90.00
_cell.angle_gamma   90.00
#
_symmetry.space_group_name_H-M   'P 1'
#
loop_
_entity.id
_entity.type
_entity.pdbx_description
1 polymer ?
#
loop_
_entity_poly.entity_id
_entity_poly.type
_entity_poly.pdbx_seq_one_letter_code
_entity_poly.pdbx_strand_id
1 'polypeptide(L)'
;MKCQKCGVDIPENKIYCENCGTAIQMVPDYNPADDIAIVTEENREKEAEELSRTQEELSVQETQSRWYRYRYRIAGVCLVLFGIAAYRFAYGFMLNPQETVAESDIPELLEKPEFNILPGLYDYAPVLTISHAQRTEGVIYYTTDGTTPDTESMIYNGSIEIGEGTTVIRAVFIRSDGMQSEEVNGTFEVVFDYPEEPGFSVPGGDYSQGFDVILTAEEDCRIYYTTNGEEPNGGSRLYRGPIHIYPGLTVLQAISMDEDGGISGVVEAIYNVEENSVPQSADPVQIPTESVPVS
;
A
#
# COMPACT_ATOMS: atom_id res chain seq x y z
N MET A 1 -84.28 -112.28 48.97
CA MET A 1 -85.06 -111.62 50.05
C MET A 1 -86.55 -111.67 49.71
N LYS A 2 -87.47 -112.00 50.65
CA LYS A 2 -88.91 -112.14 50.35
C LYS A 2 -89.62 -110.80 50.24
N CYS A 3 -90.50 -110.66 49.25
CA CYS A 3 -91.34 -109.48 49.10
C CYS A 3 -92.34 -109.38 50.26
N GLN A 4 -92.32 -108.27 51.01
CA GLN A 4 -93.25 -108.03 52.12
C GLN A 4 -94.72 -107.95 51.68
N LYS A 5 -94.99 -107.69 50.39
CA LYS A 5 -96.36 -107.48 49.90
C LYS A 5 -97.01 -108.73 49.29
N CYS A 6 -96.25 -109.56 48.57
CA CYS A 6 -96.79 -110.76 47.90
C CYS A 6 -96.13 -112.08 48.31
N GLY A 7 -95.13 -112.06 49.19
CA GLY A 7 -94.51 -113.27 49.75
C GLY A 7 -93.56 -114.02 48.81
N VAL A 8 -93.45 -113.61 47.54
CA VAL A 8 -92.52 -114.20 46.55
C VAL A 8 -91.08 -113.79 46.86
N ASP A 9 -90.12 -114.71 46.69
CA ASP A 9 -88.69 -114.45 46.82
C ASP A 9 -88.16 -113.55 45.70
N ILE A 10 -87.54 -112.42 46.07
CA ILE A 10 -86.87 -111.49 45.17
C ILE A 10 -85.38 -111.84 45.11
N PRO A 11 -84.81 -112.10 43.91
CA PRO A 11 -83.38 -112.37 43.73
C PRO A 11 -82.52 -111.12 44.05
N GLU A 12 -81.28 -111.34 44.52
CA GLU A 12 -80.43 -110.33 45.17
C GLU A 12 -80.03 -109.11 44.33
N ASN A 13 -80.27 -109.12 43.01
CA ASN A 13 -79.97 -108.00 42.11
C ASN A 13 -81.21 -107.27 41.56
N LYS A 14 -82.40 -107.47 42.16
CA LYS A 14 -83.61 -106.71 41.78
C LYS A 14 -83.99 -105.71 42.87
N ILE A 15 -84.01 -104.44 42.49
CA ILE A 15 -84.43 -103.31 43.33
C ILE A 15 -85.96 -103.17 43.47
N TYR A 16 -86.73 -104.00 42.77
CA TYR A 16 -88.20 -104.09 42.89
C TYR A 16 -88.72 -105.52 42.72
N CYS A 17 -89.89 -105.80 43.30
CA CYS A 17 -90.58 -107.09 43.17
C CYS A 17 -91.32 -107.18 41.83
N GLU A 18 -91.07 -108.23 41.04
CA GLU A 18 -91.68 -108.38 39.71
C GLU A 18 -93.16 -108.80 39.73
N ASN A 19 -93.63 -109.40 40.81
CA ASN A 19 -95.02 -109.87 40.88
C ASN A 19 -96.00 -108.77 41.36
N CYS A 20 -95.54 -107.81 42.18
CA CYS A 20 -96.40 -106.76 42.74
C CYS A 20 -95.86 -105.33 42.57
N GLY A 21 -94.70 -105.17 41.92
CA GLY A 21 -94.10 -103.87 41.57
C GLY A 21 -93.51 -103.04 42.71
N THR A 22 -93.31 -103.60 43.92
CA THR A 22 -92.86 -102.82 45.09
C THR A 22 -91.33 -102.72 45.17
N ALA A 23 -90.78 -101.50 45.31
CA ALA A 23 -89.34 -101.21 45.39
C ALA A 23 -88.75 -101.38 46.80
N ILE A 24 -87.47 -101.76 46.89
CA ILE A 24 -86.71 -102.01 48.14
C ILE A 24 -85.90 -100.74 48.49
N GLN A 25 -85.98 -100.24 49.73
CA GLN A 25 -85.12 -99.15 50.21
C GLN A 25 -83.82 -99.70 50.81
N MET A 26 -82.67 -99.13 50.41
CA MET A 26 -81.35 -99.35 51.02
C MET A 26 -80.72 -97.98 51.36
N VAL A 27 -80.08 -97.85 52.52
CA VAL A 27 -79.34 -96.64 52.95
C VAL A 27 -77.86 -97.02 53.08
N PRO A 28 -76.91 -96.32 52.40
CA PRO A 28 -75.47 -96.58 52.55
C PRO A 28 -74.92 -96.11 53.91
N ASP A 29 -73.91 -96.81 54.43
CA ASP A 29 -73.19 -96.46 55.68
C ASP A 29 -72.15 -95.34 55.45
N TYR A 30 -72.16 -94.30 56.28
CA TYR A 30 -71.28 -93.13 56.24
C TYR A 30 -70.12 -93.24 57.25
N ASN A 31 -68.87 -92.97 56.83
CA ASN A 31 -67.67 -92.97 57.69
C ASN A 31 -66.97 -91.60 57.70
N PRO A 32 -66.98 -90.85 58.83
CA PRO A 32 -66.50 -89.46 58.89
C PRO A 32 -64.98 -89.26 58.90
N ALA A 33 -64.17 -90.32 59.00
CA ALA A 33 -62.71 -90.19 59.06
C ALA A 33 -62.07 -89.81 57.70
N ASP A 34 -62.67 -90.26 56.60
CA ASP A 34 -62.11 -90.09 55.26
C ASP A 34 -62.26 -88.63 54.75
N ASP A 35 -63.36 -87.96 55.12
CA ASP A 35 -63.60 -86.55 54.76
C ASP A 35 -62.56 -85.59 55.37
N ILE A 36 -62.04 -85.90 56.57
CA ILE A 36 -61.08 -85.04 57.28
C ILE A 36 -59.67 -85.11 56.66
N ALA A 37 -59.28 -86.29 56.15
CA ALA A 37 -57.99 -86.47 55.49
C ALA A 37 -57.91 -85.70 54.16
N ILE A 38 -59.01 -85.72 53.38
CA ILE A 38 -59.09 -85.02 52.08
C ILE A 38 -58.92 -83.50 52.26
N VAL A 39 -59.58 -82.92 53.27
CA VAL A 39 -59.52 -81.47 53.54
C VAL A 39 -58.13 -81.02 53.99
N THR A 40 -57.37 -81.88 54.69
CA THR A 40 -56.03 -81.52 55.19
C THR A 40 -54.97 -81.55 54.10
N GLU A 41 -55.04 -82.48 53.15
CA GLU A 41 -54.15 -82.49 51.98
C GLU A 41 -54.45 -81.31 51.04
N GLU A 42 -55.73 -81.02 50.78
CA GLU A 42 -56.16 -79.92 49.90
C GLU A 42 -55.69 -78.54 50.42
N ASN A 43 -55.68 -78.34 51.74
CA ASN A 43 -55.18 -77.08 52.32
C ASN A 43 -53.66 -76.93 52.21
N ARG A 44 -52.89 -78.02 52.33
CA ARG A 44 -51.42 -77.99 52.22
C ARG A 44 -50.96 -77.70 50.79
N GLU A 45 -51.69 -78.19 49.80
CA GLU A 45 -51.40 -77.89 48.39
C GLU A 45 -51.68 -76.42 48.04
N LYS A 46 -52.80 -75.87 48.54
CA LYS A 46 -53.14 -74.44 48.34
C LYS A 46 -52.12 -73.49 48.95
N GLU A 47 -51.64 -73.78 50.18
CA GLU A 47 -50.61 -72.96 50.83
C GLU A 47 -49.27 -73.00 50.08
N ALA A 48 -48.88 -74.15 49.51
CA ALA A 48 -47.64 -74.27 48.75
C ALA A 48 -47.70 -73.52 47.40
N GLU A 49 -48.85 -73.55 46.73
CA GLU A 49 -49.05 -72.84 45.46
C GLU A 49 -49.05 -71.32 45.67
N GLU A 50 -49.69 -70.82 46.73
CA GLU A 50 -49.75 -69.38 47.04
C GLU A 50 -48.36 -68.79 47.35
N LEU A 51 -47.52 -69.54 48.06
CA LEU A 51 -46.15 -69.15 48.41
C LEU A 51 -45.22 -69.11 47.18
N SER A 52 -45.40 -70.05 46.25
CA SER A 52 -44.64 -70.06 44.99
C SER A 52 -44.99 -68.88 44.08
N ARG A 53 -46.28 -68.51 44.01
CA ARG A 53 -46.77 -67.37 43.22
C ARG A 53 -46.25 -66.04 43.73
N THR A 54 -46.18 -65.87 45.06
CA THR A 54 -45.61 -64.65 45.67
C THR A 54 -44.11 -64.52 45.41
N GLN A 55 -43.36 -65.63 45.44
CA GLN A 55 -41.92 -65.62 45.18
C GLN A 55 -41.61 -65.27 43.71
N GLU A 56 -42.44 -65.72 42.77
CA GLU A 56 -42.30 -65.41 41.36
C GLU A 56 -42.61 -63.92 41.07
N GLU A 57 -43.67 -63.36 41.66
CA GLU A 57 -44.04 -61.94 41.53
C GLU A 57 -42.94 -60.99 42.03
N LEU A 58 -42.32 -61.30 43.18
CA LEU A 58 -41.22 -60.49 43.73
C LEU A 58 -39.98 -60.51 42.83
N SER A 59 -39.69 -61.65 42.19
CA SER A 59 -38.52 -61.80 41.31
C SER A 59 -38.65 -61.01 40.00
N VAL A 60 -39.87 -60.88 39.47
CA VAL A 60 -40.16 -60.10 38.26
C VAL A 60 -40.09 -58.59 38.55
N GLN A 61 -40.52 -58.15 39.74
CA GLN A 61 -40.52 -56.75 40.12
C GLN A 61 -39.10 -56.16 40.27
N GLU A 62 -38.14 -56.91 40.81
CA GLU A 62 -36.75 -56.44 40.97
C GLU A 62 -36.02 -56.23 39.63
N THR A 63 -36.21 -57.14 38.67
CA THR A 63 -35.56 -57.07 37.35
C THR A 63 -36.07 -55.88 36.52
N GLN A 64 -37.36 -55.56 36.63
CA GLN A 64 -37.98 -54.44 35.92
C GLN A 64 -37.49 -53.06 36.41
N SER A 65 -37.15 -52.92 37.71
CA SER A 65 -36.64 -51.65 38.25
C SER A 65 -35.20 -51.33 37.81
N ARG A 66 -34.37 -52.36 37.64
CA ARG A 66 -32.95 -52.22 37.23
C ARG A 66 -32.82 -51.80 35.77
N TRP A 67 -33.65 -52.33 34.88
CA TRP A 67 -33.60 -51.98 33.46
C TRP A 67 -34.05 -50.53 33.20
N TYR A 68 -35.08 -50.05 33.90
CA TYR A 68 -35.54 -48.66 33.79
C TYR A 68 -34.48 -47.66 34.29
N ARG A 69 -33.86 -47.92 35.44
CA ARG A 69 -32.78 -47.06 35.99
C ARG A 69 -31.57 -47.00 35.05
N TYR A 70 -31.22 -48.10 34.39
CA TYR A 70 -30.14 -48.16 33.42
C TYR A 70 -30.48 -47.36 32.14
N ARG A 71 -31.72 -47.47 31.65
CA ARG A 71 -32.20 -46.73 30.48
C ARG A 71 -32.24 -45.21 30.71
N TYR A 72 -32.64 -44.75 31.90
CA TYR A 72 -32.58 -43.33 32.25
C TYR A 72 -31.14 -42.81 32.41
N ARG A 73 -30.21 -43.64 32.90
CA ARG A 73 -28.78 -43.29 32.94
C ARG A 73 -28.17 -43.13 31.55
N ILE A 74 -28.48 -44.03 30.62
CA ILE A 74 -28.03 -43.91 29.22
C ILE A 74 -28.65 -42.68 28.56
N ALA A 75 -29.96 -42.44 28.75
CA ALA A 75 -30.63 -41.26 28.20
C ALA A 75 -30.03 -39.95 28.72
N GLY A 76 -29.66 -39.89 30.01
CA GLY A 76 -28.99 -38.74 30.60
C GLY A 76 -27.60 -38.48 29.99
N VAL A 77 -26.80 -39.53 29.79
CA VAL A 77 -25.48 -39.40 29.13
C VAL A 77 -25.62 -38.95 27.68
N CYS A 78 -26.61 -39.48 26.94
CA CYS A 78 -26.89 -39.04 25.58
C CYS A 78 -27.32 -37.57 25.51
N LEU A 79 -28.13 -37.09 26.45
CA LEU A 79 -28.54 -35.67 26.51
C LEU A 79 -27.35 -34.74 26.78
N VAL A 80 -26.45 -35.13 27.68
CA VAL A 80 -25.22 -34.36 27.96
C VAL A 80 -24.28 -34.34 26.75
N LEU A 81 -24.07 -35.49 26.10
CA LEU A 81 -23.24 -35.56 24.89
C LEU A 81 -23.83 -34.77 23.73
N PHE A 82 -25.16 -34.81 23.55
CA PHE A 82 -25.84 -34.02 22.55
C PHE A 82 -25.76 -32.51 22.86
N GLY A 83 -25.88 -32.13 24.13
CA GLY A 83 -25.66 -30.76 24.59
C GLY A 83 -24.22 -30.28 24.34
N ILE A 84 -23.21 -31.11 24.60
CA ILE A 84 -21.81 -30.79 24.31
C ILE A 84 -21.57 -30.68 22.81
N ALA A 85 -22.15 -31.58 22.00
CA ALA A 85 -22.04 -31.52 20.54
C ALA A 85 -22.73 -30.28 19.98
N ALA A 86 -23.94 -29.94 20.45
CA ALA A 86 -24.68 -28.75 20.06
C ALA A 86 -23.94 -27.47 20.49
N TYR A 87 -23.36 -27.46 21.70
CA TYR A 87 -22.50 -26.38 22.17
C TYR A 87 -21.24 -26.27 21.28
N ARG A 88 -20.55 -27.36 20.96
CA ARG A 88 -19.38 -27.34 20.08
C ARG A 88 -19.71 -26.87 18.66
N PHE A 89 -20.88 -27.25 18.14
CA PHE A 89 -21.35 -26.82 16.83
C PHE A 89 -21.73 -25.34 16.82
N ALA A 90 -22.47 -24.87 17.84
CA ALA A 90 -22.83 -23.47 17.98
C ALA A 90 -21.60 -22.56 18.18
N TYR A 91 -20.67 -22.96 19.05
CA TYR A 91 -19.44 -22.20 19.29
C TYR A 91 -18.43 -22.34 18.15
N GLY A 92 -18.40 -23.45 17.43
CA GLY A 92 -17.54 -23.66 16.26
C GLY A 92 -17.97 -22.84 15.05
N PHE A 93 -19.28 -22.69 14.82
CA PHE A 93 -19.82 -21.82 13.78
C PHE A 93 -19.64 -20.32 14.13
N MET A 94 -19.64 -19.98 15.42
CA MET A 94 -19.49 -18.60 15.90
C MET A 94 -18.04 -18.09 15.92
N LEU A 95 -17.04 -18.98 15.97
CA LEU A 95 -15.61 -18.63 15.97
C LEU A 95 -14.89 -18.89 14.64
N ASN A 96 -15.60 -19.35 13.61
CA ASN A 96 -15.13 -19.25 12.23
C ASN A 96 -15.90 -18.11 11.56
N PRO A 97 -15.52 -16.84 11.80
CA PRO A 97 -15.87 -15.84 10.82
C PRO A 97 -15.29 -16.37 9.49
N GLN A 98 -16.11 -16.50 8.47
CA GLN A 98 -15.57 -16.45 7.13
C GLN A 98 -14.83 -15.12 7.07
N GLU A 99 -13.51 -15.16 7.17
CA GLU A 99 -12.66 -14.11 6.61
C GLU A 99 -12.92 -14.15 5.11
N THR A 100 -14.06 -13.59 4.70
CA THR A 100 -14.09 -12.88 3.44
C THR A 100 -13.14 -11.72 3.66
N VAL A 101 -11.86 -11.97 3.36
CA VAL A 101 -10.95 -10.89 3.00
C VAL A 101 -11.70 -10.19 1.87
N ALA A 102 -12.35 -9.07 2.21
CA ALA A 102 -12.60 -8.06 1.22
C ALA A 102 -11.21 -7.76 0.70
N GLU A 103 -10.91 -8.34 -0.46
CA GLU A 103 -9.77 -7.96 -1.28
C GLU A 103 -9.82 -6.44 -1.28
N SER A 104 -8.84 -5.85 -0.61
CA SER A 104 -8.75 -4.42 -0.52
C SER A 104 -8.58 -3.96 -1.97
N ASP A 105 -9.64 -3.44 -2.56
CA ASP A 105 -9.61 -2.64 -3.79
C ASP A 105 -8.80 -1.37 -3.49
N ILE A 106 -7.51 -1.53 -3.20
CA ILE A 106 -6.54 -0.46 -3.26
C ILE A 106 -6.39 -0.24 -4.76
N PRO A 107 -6.83 0.91 -5.31
CA PRO A 107 -6.56 1.20 -6.71
C PRO A 107 -5.04 1.07 -6.90
N GLU A 108 -4.63 0.29 -7.88
CA GLU A 108 -3.23 0.14 -8.29
C GLU A 108 -2.74 1.53 -8.72
N LEU A 109 -2.23 2.31 -7.77
CA LEU A 109 -1.72 3.64 -8.02
C LEU A 109 -0.35 3.49 -8.64
N LEU A 110 -0.18 4.07 -9.82
CA LEU A 110 1.13 4.13 -10.46
C LEU A 110 2.10 4.91 -9.58
N GLU A 111 3.30 4.34 -9.40
CA GLU A 111 4.41 5.03 -8.75
C GLU A 111 4.70 6.35 -9.49
N LYS A 112 5.07 7.39 -8.75
CA LYS A 112 5.48 8.65 -9.38
C LYS A 112 6.92 8.53 -9.91
N PRO A 113 7.30 9.36 -10.89
CA PRO A 113 8.69 9.46 -11.29
C PRO A 113 9.59 9.94 -10.14
N GLU A 114 10.87 9.60 -10.23
CA GLU A 114 11.89 9.99 -9.26
C GLU A 114 12.96 10.87 -9.92
N PHE A 115 13.43 11.88 -9.20
CA PHE A 115 14.55 12.71 -9.58
C PHE A 115 15.85 12.14 -8.98
N ASN A 116 16.94 12.12 -9.74
CA ASN A 116 18.26 11.71 -9.24
C ASN A 116 18.86 12.73 -8.26
N ILE A 117 18.50 14.01 -8.40
CA ILE A 117 18.97 15.12 -7.57
C ILE A 117 17.79 15.73 -6.80
N LEU A 118 18.05 16.21 -5.60
CA LEU A 118 17.04 16.83 -4.76
C LEU A 118 16.81 18.29 -5.18
N PRO A 119 15.59 18.82 -5.04
CA PRO A 119 15.34 20.26 -5.19
C PRO A 119 16.16 21.08 -4.19
N GLY A 120 16.64 22.24 -4.59
CA GLY A 120 17.48 23.08 -3.74
C GLY A 120 18.32 24.10 -4.50
N LEU A 121 19.26 24.71 -3.78
CA LEU A 121 20.24 25.67 -4.27
C LEU A 121 21.51 24.95 -4.73
N TYR A 122 22.03 25.35 -5.88
CA TYR A 122 23.23 24.82 -6.51
C TYR A 122 24.15 25.96 -6.97
N ASP A 123 25.46 25.76 -6.82
CA ASP A 123 26.54 26.64 -7.28
C ASP A 123 27.21 26.15 -8.58
N TYR A 124 26.65 25.07 -9.16
CA TYR A 124 27.03 24.54 -10.47
C TYR A 124 25.75 24.27 -11.30
N ALA A 125 25.86 24.02 -12.61
CA ALA A 125 24.72 23.59 -13.43
C ALA A 125 24.47 22.08 -13.24
N PRO A 126 23.45 21.64 -12.46
CA PRO A 126 23.24 20.22 -12.24
C PRO A 126 22.53 19.58 -13.44
N VAL A 127 22.76 18.28 -13.58
CA VAL A 127 22.12 17.45 -14.61
C VAL A 127 21.05 16.58 -13.96
N LEU A 128 19.79 16.93 -14.20
CA LEU A 128 18.63 16.18 -13.73
C LEU A 128 18.34 15.00 -14.66
N THR A 129 18.17 13.83 -14.06
CA THR A 129 17.61 12.65 -14.71
C THR A 129 16.37 12.17 -13.97
N ILE A 130 15.35 11.79 -14.74
CA ILE A 130 14.06 11.33 -14.22
C ILE A 130 13.91 9.83 -14.47
N SER A 131 13.77 9.03 -13.42
CA SER A 131 13.58 7.57 -13.47
C SER A 131 12.14 7.16 -13.15
N HIS A 132 11.74 5.99 -13.66
CA HIS A 132 10.47 5.34 -13.33
C HIS A 132 10.62 3.84 -13.58
N ALA A 133 10.07 2.98 -12.71
CA ALA A 133 10.26 1.52 -12.78
C ALA A 133 9.67 0.91 -14.06
N GLN A 134 8.51 1.38 -14.50
CA GLN A 134 7.75 0.83 -15.64
C GLN A 134 8.01 1.60 -16.95
N ARG A 135 9.25 2.04 -17.20
CA ARG A 135 9.58 2.92 -18.33
C ARG A 135 9.29 2.34 -19.72
N THR A 136 9.18 1.02 -19.83
CA THR A 136 8.81 0.32 -21.07
C THR A 136 7.31 0.34 -21.36
N GLU A 137 6.48 0.71 -20.39
CA GLU A 137 5.02 0.62 -20.46
C GLU A 137 4.34 1.99 -20.62
N GLY A 138 5.11 3.08 -20.62
CA GLY A 138 4.58 4.43 -20.68
C GLY A 138 5.65 5.49 -20.97
N VAL A 139 5.24 6.74 -20.86
CA VAL A 139 6.05 7.92 -21.20
C VAL A 139 6.06 8.88 -20.02
N ILE A 140 7.20 9.54 -19.79
CA ILE A 140 7.29 10.63 -18.80
C ILE A 140 7.14 11.96 -19.51
N TYR A 141 6.19 12.76 -19.04
CA TYR A 141 5.98 14.13 -19.46
C TYR A 141 6.45 15.08 -18.37
N TYR A 142 7.07 16.19 -18.76
CA TYR A 142 7.58 17.17 -17.81
C TYR A 142 7.46 18.61 -18.33
N THR A 143 7.57 19.54 -17.40
CA THR A 143 7.62 20.98 -17.61
C THR A 143 8.78 21.56 -16.80
N THR A 144 9.30 22.72 -17.20
CA THR A 144 10.43 23.41 -16.52
C THR A 144 10.05 24.80 -15.98
N ASP A 145 8.83 25.24 -16.24
CA ASP A 145 8.25 26.51 -15.84
C ASP A 145 7.29 26.39 -14.65
N GLY A 146 7.14 25.18 -14.10
CA GLY A 146 6.22 24.89 -13.01
C GLY A 146 4.75 24.73 -13.43
N THR A 147 4.43 24.67 -14.72
CA THR A 147 3.07 24.32 -15.19
C THR A 147 2.78 22.84 -15.02
N THR A 148 1.50 22.45 -14.93
CA THR A 148 1.14 21.04 -14.70
C THR A 148 1.41 20.24 -15.96
N PRO A 149 2.25 19.18 -15.90
CA PRO A 149 2.55 18.40 -17.08
C PRO A 149 1.34 17.56 -17.52
N ASP A 150 1.13 17.52 -18.82
CA ASP A 150 0.09 16.76 -19.51
C ASP A 150 0.66 16.09 -20.79
N THR A 151 -0.20 15.49 -21.61
CA THR A 151 0.23 14.82 -22.85
C THR A 151 0.74 15.76 -23.95
N GLU A 152 0.55 17.08 -23.82
CA GLU A 152 1.08 18.09 -24.75
C GLU A 152 2.43 18.67 -24.27
N SER A 153 2.82 18.36 -23.03
CA SER A 153 4.07 18.78 -22.41
C SER A 153 5.30 18.06 -23.00
N MET A 154 6.49 18.45 -22.56
CA MET A 154 7.74 17.90 -23.09
C MET A 154 7.89 16.43 -22.68
N ILE A 155 8.30 15.57 -23.62
CA ILE A 155 8.60 14.17 -23.35
C ILE A 155 10.05 14.04 -22.85
N TYR A 156 10.24 13.41 -21.69
CA TYR A 156 11.58 13.13 -21.19
C TYR A 156 12.21 11.99 -22.01
N ASN A 157 13.28 12.30 -22.74
CA ASN A 157 14.07 11.36 -23.55
C ASN A 157 15.57 11.38 -23.23
N GLY A 158 16.01 12.24 -22.32
CA GLY A 158 17.41 12.44 -21.98
C GLY A 158 17.53 13.31 -20.73
N SER A 159 18.76 13.46 -20.23
CA SER A 159 19.04 14.34 -19.09
C SER A 159 18.65 15.78 -19.38
N ILE A 160 18.26 16.50 -18.33
CA ILE A 160 17.90 17.92 -18.35
C ILE A 160 19.02 18.69 -17.65
N GLU A 161 19.70 19.57 -18.38
CA GLU A 161 20.67 20.51 -17.78
C GLU A 161 19.91 21.70 -17.20
N ILE A 162 20.17 22.01 -15.92
CA ILE A 162 19.56 23.14 -15.22
C ILE A 162 20.57 24.29 -15.21
N GLY A 163 20.23 25.38 -15.90
CA GLY A 163 21.05 26.58 -15.98
C GLY A 163 20.80 27.56 -14.84
N GLU A 164 21.50 28.70 -14.88
CA GLU A 164 21.39 29.79 -13.90
C GLU A 164 19.95 30.27 -13.72
N GLY A 165 19.60 30.63 -12.49
CA GLY A 165 18.29 31.11 -12.09
C GLY A 165 17.40 30.05 -11.47
N THR A 166 16.09 30.30 -11.44
CA THR A 166 15.11 29.40 -10.83
C THR A 166 14.38 28.59 -11.90
N THR A 167 14.51 27.27 -11.85
CA THR A 167 13.80 26.33 -12.70
C THR A 167 12.87 25.46 -11.87
N VAL A 168 11.59 25.39 -12.23
CA VAL A 168 10.61 24.55 -11.51
C VAL A 168 10.23 23.38 -12.39
N ILE A 169 10.73 22.19 -12.04
CA ILE A 169 10.51 20.98 -12.83
C ILE A 169 9.39 20.17 -12.21
N ARG A 170 8.39 19.84 -13.03
CA ARG A 170 7.26 18.98 -12.68
C ARG A 170 7.19 17.84 -13.68
N ALA A 171 6.94 16.61 -13.23
CA ALA A 171 6.89 15.45 -14.10
C ALA A 171 5.83 14.42 -13.68
N VAL A 172 5.23 13.77 -14.67
CA VAL A 172 4.24 12.70 -14.53
C VAL A 172 4.58 11.54 -15.44
N PHE A 173 4.30 10.32 -15.01
CA PHE A 173 4.35 9.13 -15.85
C PHE A 173 2.93 8.80 -16.33
N ILE A 174 2.77 8.62 -17.64
CA ILE A 174 1.51 8.21 -18.26
C ILE A 174 1.75 6.86 -18.92
N ARG A 175 1.07 5.82 -18.41
CA ARG A 175 1.14 4.47 -18.96
C ARG A 175 0.33 4.38 -20.25
N SER A 176 0.63 3.40 -21.10
CA SER A 176 0.02 3.23 -22.43
C SER A 176 -1.50 3.03 -22.42
N ASP A 177 -2.06 2.61 -21.28
CA ASP A 177 -3.50 2.47 -21.04
C ASP A 177 -4.19 3.79 -20.62
N GLY A 178 -3.42 4.88 -20.48
CA GLY A 178 -3.89 6.21 -20.10
C GLY A 178 -3.91 6.45 -18.59
N MET A 179 -3.45 5.51 -17.76
CA MET A 179 -3.31 5.77 -16.33
C MET A 179 -2.14 6.74 -16.06
N GLN A 180 -2.37 7.71 -15.19
CA GLN A 180 -1.41 8.73 -14.82
C GLN A 180 -0.93 8.52 -13.37
N SER A 181 0.37 8.63 -13.14
CA SER A 181 0.96 8.61 -11.79
C SER A 181 0.65 9.88 -11.02
N GLU A 182 0.96 9.87 -9.71
CA GLU A 182 1.17 11.14 -9.01
C GLU A 182 2.30 11.95 -9.66
N GLU A 183 2.22 13.27 -9.49
CA GLU A 183 3.23 14.20 -9.98
C GLU A 183 4.40 14.29 -9.01
N VAL A 184 5.61 14.30 -9.56
CA VAL A 184 6.82 14.74 -8.85
C VAL A 184 7.14 16.18 -9.24
N ASN A 185 7.51 17.00 -8.26
CA ASN A 185 7.93 18.38 -8.50
C ASN A 185 9.19 18.74 -7.73
N GLY A 186 9.92 19.74 -8.23
CA GLY A 186 11.13 20.24 -7.63
C GLY A 186 11.49 21.63 -8.13
N THR A 187 11.84 22.52 -7.22
CA THR A 187 12.43 23.82 -7.52
C THR A 187 13.95 23.74 -7.42
N PHE A 188 14.62 24.11 -8.50
CA PHE A 188 16.07 24.15 -8.60
C PHE A 188 16.50 25.58 -8.79
N GLU A 189 17.33 26.07 -7.88
CA GLU A 189 17.89 27.41 -7.93
C GLU A 189 19.39 27.27 -8.18
N VAL A 190 19.88 27.82 -9.29
CA VAL A 190 21.28 27.79 -9.65
C VAL A 190 21.81 29.22 -9.58
N VAL A 191 22.78 29.45 -8.70
CA VAL A 191 23.42 30.76 -8.51
C VAL A 191 24.92 30.55 -8.62
N PHE A 192 25.52 31.13 -9.64
CA PHE A 192 26.96 31.13 -9.79
C PHE A 192 27.56 32.32 -9.04
N ASP A 193 28.73 32.10 -8.46
CA ASP A 193 29.55 33.18 -7.91
C ASP A 193 30.43 33.70 -9.04
N TYR A 194 30.27 34.98 -9.39
CA TYR A 194 31.05 35.63 -10.44
C TYR A 194 31.84 36.78 -9.83
N PRO A 195 33.09 37.01 -10.28
CA PRO A 195 33.89 38.12 -9.77
C PRO A 195 33.26 39.47 -10.12
N GLU A 196 33.56 40.50 -9.32
CA GLU A 196 33.08 41.86 -9.60
C GLU A 196 33.61 42.41 -10.94
N GLU A 197 32.79 43.20 -11.63
CA GLU A 197 33.19 43.84 -12.88
C GLU A 197 34.38 44.79 -12.69
N PRO A 198 35.33 44.86 -13.64
CA PRO A 198 36.45 45.77 -13.53
C PRO A 198 36.04 47.24 -13.43
N GLY A 199 36.62 47.98 -12.48
CA GLY A 199 36.44 49.42 -12.37
C GLY A 199 37.36 50.19 -13.31
N PHE A 200 36.81 51.13 -14.09
CA PHE A 200 37.58 52.01 -14.97
C PHE A 200 37.84 53.35 -14.27
N SER A 201 39.10 53.80 -14.27
CA SER A 201 39.46 55.07 -13.61
C SER A 201 38.92 56.31 -14.32
N VAL A 202 38.57 56.20 -15.61
CA VAL A 202 38.06 57.30 -16.44
C VAL A 202 36.77 56.84 -17.13
N PRO A 203 35.63 57.54 -16.94
CA PRO A 203 34.38 57.19 -17.61
C PRO A 203 34.46 57.44 -19.12
N GLY A 204 33.65 56.73 -19.90
CA GLY A 204 33.54 56.98 -21.35
C GLY A 204 33.07 58.41 -21.66
N GLY A 205 33.49 58.96 -22.81
CA GLY A 205 33.15 60.31 -23.24
C GLY A 205 34.09 60.91 -24.27
N ASP A 206 33.92 62.22 -24.51
CA ASP A 206 34.73 63.02 -25.41
C ASP A 206 35.90 63.70 -24.67
N TYR A 207 37.09 63.65 -25.26
CA TYR A 207 38.32 64.18 -24.67
C TYR A 207 39.16 64.92 -25.72
N SER A 208 39.88 65.96 -25.30
CA SER A 208 40.70 66.78 -26.23
C SER A 208 42.15 66.31 -26.38
N GLN A 209 42.62 65.40 -25.50
CA GLN A 209 43.99 64.88 -25.49
C GLN A 209 43.99 63.42 -25.04
N GLY A 210 44.99 62.65 -25.48
CA GLY A 210 45.19 61.27 -25.03
C GLY A 210 45.53 61.19 -23.53
N PHE A 211 45.14 60.09 -22.89
CA PHE A 211 45.27 59.87 -21.44
C PHE A 211 45.42 58.38 -21.13
N ASP A 212 45.77 58.06 -19.89
CA ASP A 212 45.89 56.69 -19.41
C ASP A 212 44.65 56.27 -18.61
N VAL A 213 44.14 55.07 -18.89
CA VAL A 213 43.08 54.40 -18.12
C VAL A 213 43.70 53.33 -17.23
N ILE A 214 43.34 53.36 -15.94
CA ILE A 214 43.69 52.34 -14.96
C ILE A 214 42.47 51.46 -14.75
N LEU A 215 42.70 50.15 -14.78
CA LEU A 215 41.69 49.14 -14.50
C LEU A 215 41.92 48.58 -13.11
N THR A 216 40.82 48.38 -12.37
CA THR A 216 40.82 47.81 -11.00
C THR A 216 39.90 46.60 -10.97
N ALA A 217 40.22 45.60 -10.15
CA ALA A 217 39.40 44.41 -9.94
C ALA A 217 39.49 44.00 -8.46
N GLU A 218 38.62 43.09 -8.07
CA GLU A 218 38.66 42.41 -6.78
C GLU A 218 40.00 41.68 -6.54
N GLU A 219 40.27 41.34 -5.27
CA GLU A 219 41.43 40.51 -4.92
C GLU A 219 41.41 39.18 -5.68
N ASP A 220 42.59 38.63 -5.98
CA ASP A 220 42.79 37.37 -6.70
C ASP A 220 42.20 37.27 -8.12
N CYS A 221 41.69 38.39 -8.67
CA CYS A 221 41.19 38.46 -10.05
C CYS A 221 42.22 39.00 -11.06
N ARG A 222 42.13 38.53 -12.31
CA ARG A 222 42.90 39.01 -13.46
C ARG A 222 41.98 39.73 -14.45
N ILE A 223 42.44 40.86 -14.98
CA ILE A 223 41.65 41.64 -15.95
C ILE A 223 42.10 41.35 -17.38
N TYR A 224 41.14 41.02 -18.25
CA TYR A 224 41.35 40.85 -19.68
C TYR A 224 40.57 41.91 -20.45
N TYR A 225 41.17 42.50 -21.48
CA TYR A 225 40.58 43.64 -22.16
C TYR A 225 40.85 43.69 -23.67
N THR A 226 40.04 44.48 -24.36
CA THR A 226 40.13 44.82 -25.79
C THR A 226 39.91 46.32 -25.97
N THR A 227 40.47 46.90 -27.03
CA THR A 227 40.37 48.36 -27.32
C THR A 227 39.68 48.67 -28.66
N ASN A 228 39.16 47.63 -29.32
CA ASN A 228 38.53 47.66 -30.62
C ASN A 228 37.03 47.35 -30.57
N GLY A 229 36.46 47.13 -29.38
CA GLY A 229 35.06 46.76 -29.19
C GLY A 229 34.74 45.28 -29.45
N GLU A 230 35.75 44.42 -29.56
CA GLU A 230 35.53 42.97 -29.54
C GLU A 230 35.34 42.47 -28.10
N GLU A 231 34.34 41.62 -27.85
CA GLU A 231 34.09 41.09 -26.50
C GLU A 231 35.33 40.38 -25.94
N PRO A 232 35.85 40.83 -24.78
CA PRO A 232 37.02 40.20 -24.18
C PRO A 232 36.66 38.81 -23.61
N ASN A 233 37.62 37.89 -23.68
CA ASN A 233 37.54 36.56 -23.07
C ASN A 233 38.89 36.20 -22.42
N GLY A 234 39.01 35.01 -21.83
CA GLY A 234 40.26 34.55 -21.18
C GLY A 234 41.50 34.48 -22.09
N GLY A 235 41.31 34.56 -23.43
CA GLY A 235 42.38 34.66 -24.42
C GLY A 235 42.73 36.08 -24.84
N SER A 236 41.99 37.09 -24.38
CA SER A 236 42.24 38.51 -24.69
C SER A 236 43.50 39.03 -24.00
N ARG A 237 43.80 40.32 -24.17
CA ARG A 237 45.03 40.89 -23.66
C ARG A 237 44.95 41.06 -22.13
N LEU A 238 45.86 40.42 -21.40
CA LEU A 238 45.97 40.55 -19.95
C LEU A 238 46.43 41.97 -19.57
N TYR A 239 45.70 42.61 -18.66
CA TYR A 239 46.05 43.90 -18.07
C TYR A 239 47.29 43.77 -17.18
N ARG A 240 48.30 44.61 -17.44
CA ARG A 240 49.58 44.61 -16.70
C ARG A 240 50.02 46.01 -16.24
N GLY A 241 49.22 47.02 -16.51
CA GLY A 241 49.54 48.42 -16.27
C GLY A 241 48.65 49.36 -17.09
N PRO A 242 48.80 50.68 -16.92
CA PRO A 242 47.90 51.67 -17.52
C PRO A 242 47.77 51.53 -19.04
N ILE A 243 46.55 51.72 -19.56
CA ILE A 243 46.23 51.65 -20.99
C ILE A 243 46.16 53.07 -21.54
N HIS A 244 47.06 53.39 -22.48
CA HIS A 244 47.05 54.69 -23.13
C HIS A 244 45.98 54.75 -24.23
N ILE A 245 45.09 55.75 -24.16
CA ILE A 245 44.09 56.06 -25.17
C ILE A 245 44.66 57.14 -26.09
N TYR A 246 44.81 56.79 -27.37
CA TYR A 246 45.29 57.70 -28.41
C TYR A 246 44.13 58.52 -29.02
N PRO A 247 44.44 59.64 -29.71
CA PRO A 247 43.47 60.34 -30.56
C PRO A 247 42.71 59.40 -31.50
N GLY A 248 41.39 59.63 -31.64
CA GLY A 248 40.46 58.79 -32.37
C GLY A 248 39.40 58.12 -31.48
N LEU A 249 38.63 57.22 -32.07
CA LEU A 249 37.62 56.42 -31.37
C LEU A 249 38.26 55.15 -30.80
N THR A 250 38.16 54.95 -29.48
CA THR A 250 38.55 53.71 -28.80
C THR A 250 37.35 53.14 -28.06
N VAL A 251 37.06 51.85 -28.27
CA VAL A 251 36.04 51.11 -27.51
C VAL A 251 36.78 50.15 -26.59
N LEU A 252 36.90 50.53 -25.32
CA LEU A 252 37.56 49.74 -24.29
C LEU A 252 36.52 48.84 -23.62
N GLN A 253 36.70 47.54 -23.75
CA GLN A 253 35.90 46.54 -23.03
C GLN A 253 36.82 45.71 -22.14
N ALA A 254 36.34 45.33 -20.95
CA ALA A 254 37.10 44.48 -20.04
C ALA A 254 36.21 43.51 -19.25
N ILE A 255 36.83 42.43 -18.79
CA ILE A 255 36.27 41.45 -17.85
C ILE A 255 37.29 41.16 -16.74
N SER A 256 36.81 40.79 -15.56
CA SER A 256 37.64 40.15 -14.53
C SER A 256 37.44 38.63 -14.60
N MET A 257 38.49 37.89 -14.24
CA MET A 257 38.50 36.44 -14.18
C MET A 257 39.17 36.00 -12.87
N ASP A 258 38.47 35.18 -12.09
CA ASP A 258 38.97 34.63 -10.82
C ASP A 258 39.96 33.45 -11.04
N GLU A 259 40.38 32.79 -9.95
CA GLU A 259 41.26 31.63 -10.02
C GLU A 259 40.57 30.33 -10.48
N ASP A 260 39.26 30.22 -10.28
CA ASP A 260 38.44 29.06 -10.62
C ASP A 260 37.91 29.11 -12.08
N GLY A 261 38.11 30.24 -12.76
CA GLY A 261 37.73 30.48 -14.16
C GLY A 261 36.37 31.17 -14.33
N GLY A 262 35.75 31.64 -13.24
CA GLY A 262 34.57 32.52 -13.29
C GLY A 262 34.93 33.84 -13.95
N ILE A 263 34.01 34.36 -14.76
CA ILE A 263 34.20 35.58 -15.57
C ILE A 263 33.09 36.57 -15.22
N SER A 264 33.44 37.83 -14.95
CA SER A 264 32.46 38.88 -14.68
C SER A 264 31.63 39.25 -15.91
N GLY A 265 30.64 40.12 -15.71
CA GLY A 265 30.07 40.90 -16.79
C GLY A 265 31.12 41.71 -17.56
N VAL A 266 30.80 42.03 -18.82
CA VAL A 266 31.65 42.88 -19.67
C VAL A 266 31.34 44.35 -19.34
N VAL A 267 32.35 45.08 -18.88
CA VAL A 267 32.27 46.54 -18.74
C VAL A 267 32.77 47.20 -20.03
N GLU A 268 32.08 48.25 -20.46
CA GLU A 268 32.39 49.00 -21.68
C GLU A 268 32.54 50.50 -21.41
N ALA A 269 33.56 51.10 -22.02
CA ALA A 269 33.68 52.55 -22.15
C ALA A 269 34.11 52.94 -23.57
N ILE A 270 33.40 53.91 -24.13
CA ILE A 270 33.69 54.50 -25.44
C ILE A 270 34.41 55.83 -25.21
N TYR A 271 35.61 55.97 -25.78
CA TYR A 271 36.41 57.19 -25.73
C TYR A 271 36.54 57.78 -27.13
N ASN A 272 36.14 59.04 -27.28
CA ASN A 272 36.31 59.80 -28.50
C ASN A 272 37.31 60.94 -28.24
N VAL A 273 38.54 60.77 -28.70
CA VAL A 273 39.63 61.71 -28.43
C VAL A 273 39.90 62.55 -29.69
N GLU A 274 39.87 63.87 -29.56
CA GLU A 274 40.12 64.78 -30.68
C GLU A 274 41.51 64.54 -31.31
N GLU A 275 41.56 64.40 -32.64
CA GLU A 275 42.82 64.44 -33.37
C GLU A 275 43.38 65.86 -33.33
N ASN A 276 44.47 66.04 -32.58
CA ASN A 276 45.29 67.23 -32.69
C ASN A 276 45.85 67.31 -34.11
N SER A 277 45.14 68.01 -34.99
CA SER A 277 45.70 68.48 -36.25
C SER A 277 46.83 69.45 -35.92
N VAL A 278 48.08 68.99 -36.01
CA VAL A 278 49.22 69.90 -36.04
C VAL A 278 48.94 70.88 -37.18
N PRO A 279 48.87 72.20 -36.94
CA PRO A 279 48.66 73.14 -38.03
C PRO A 279 49.79 72.92 -39.03
N GLN A 280 49.42 72.49 -40.23
CA GLN A 280 50.33 72.25 -41.33
C GLN A 280 51.17 73.52 -41.49
N SER A 281 52.47 73.41 -41.19
CA SER A 281 53.44 74.50 -41.30
C SER A 281 53.20 75.24 -42.61
N ALA A 282 52.85 76.53 -42.50
CA ALA A 282 52.64 77.40 -43.66
C ALA A 282 53.79 77.25 -44.66
N ASP A 283 53.43 77.10 -45.94
CA ASP A 283 54.36 77.01 -47.05
C ASP A 283 55.44 78.11 -46.95
N PRO A 284 56.72 77.80 -47.26
CA PRO A 284 57.74 78.83 -47.31
C PRO A 284 57.37 79.83 -48.41
N VAL A 285 57.17 81.09 -48.01
CA VAL A 285 56.90 82.23 -48.89
C VAL A 285 57.86 82.19 -50.07
N GLN A 286 57.35 81.92 -51.28
CA GLN A 286 58.13 82.06 -52.50
C GLN A 286 58.45 83.54 -52.71
N ILE A 287 59.73 83.89 -52.59
CA ILE A 287 60.25 85.19 -53.00
C ILE A 287 60.13 85.26 -54.54
N PRO A 288 59.49 86.28 -55.14
CA PRO A 288 59.39 86.37 -56.59
C PRO A 288 60.77 86.68 -57.17
N THR A 289 61.29 85.77 -58.00
CA THR A 289 62.48 86.03 -58.80
C THR A 289 62.14 87.04 -59.89
N GLU A 290 62.74 88.23 -59.77
CA GLU A 290 62.70 89.32 -60.74
C GLU A 290 63.34 88.87 -62.06
N SER A 291 62.56 88.86 -63.15
CA SER A 291 63.03 88.55 -64.49
C SER A 291 63.66 89.80 -65.12
N VAL A 292 64.98 89.78 -65.27
CA VAL A 292 65.73 90.77 -66.05
C VAL A 292 65.49 90.51 -67.55
N PRO A 293 65.13 91.52 -68.36
CA PRO A 293 64.97 91.34 -69.80
C PRO A 293 66.33 91.46 -70.50
N VAL A 294 66.61 90.58 -71.45
CA VAL A 294 67.71 90.77 -72.40
C VAL A 294 67.18 90.55 -73.83
N SER A 295 67.20 91.69 -74.54
CA SER A 295 67.23 91.97 -75.99
C SER A 295 67.00 90.85 -76.99
#